data_AF-A0A8J7ZJJ5-F1
#
_entry.id   AF-A0A8J7ZJJ5-F1
#
_cell.length_a   1.000
_cell.length_b   1.000
_cell.length_c   1.000
_cell.angle_alpha   90.00
_cell.angle_beta   90.00
_cell.angle_gamma   90.00
#
_symmetry.space_group_name_H-M   'P 1'
#
loop_
_entity.id
_entity.type
_entity.pdbx_description
1 polymer ?
#
loop_
_entity_poly.entity_id
_entity_poly.type
_entity_poly.pdbx_seq_one_letter_code
_entity_poly.pdbx_strand_id
1 'polypeptide(L)'
;MVSTLQWVLFGLLVYWLAVLYADRNGLMPSFVGTSGPILTLHTKRGRAFLNWLAGPKRFWRAWSNVGVGVALVVMLGSFLALVFAALRVARDPAQQTVSNPKNFLVIPGVNDFLPLSAAPGIVFGLAVGLVVHEGGHGLLSRVEDIEIESMGLALLAVLPIGAFVEPNEAERRERSRGAQTRMFAAGVTNNFAVTLVVYALLFGPIIASLSVAPGAAVAGALPGSPAADAGVGPGDRITAIDGTDVETNEDLDAVLDDSTAENVTVELNDDRTATVSREVIVTETVRGGPSAVAVNDSVVAVDGERVDSRSAFRAALANTTGRTTVTVERDGAREQVAFVAGAYLTVLPGEPLAEAGAPAGDPVVVTAVDGERVLDATALIAALDDTEPGQEIAVTAFHDGELATYNVTLGNQDGAGFLGVQPARGIGGVSVTDFGTELYPAGTYLTALGAAPDGGAGGVGPIQRFFGTLIGTLVLPFASAIGGIGLPFNFAGFQGPITNFYVADGGPLSFIGKDVLFVLANLAFWTGWINVQLGFFNCIPAFPLDGGHILRTSAEAVISRLPIDPKRRHVRYVTTSVGVTMLVCLLAMVLVPSLL
;
A
#
# COMPACT_ATOMS: atom_id res chain seq x y z
N MET A 1 0.85 -26.02 -21.92
CA MET A 1 2.10 -25.43 -21.41
C MET A 1 2.18 -25.74 -19.92
N VAL A 2 3.33 -26.19 -19.41
CA VAL A 2 3.51 -26.46 -17.96
C VAL A 2 3.60 -25.12 -17.24
N SER A 3 2.78 -24.88 -16.22
CA SER A 3 2.79 -23.60 -15.50
C SER A 3 4.03 -23.47 -14.61
N THR A 4 4.46 -22.24 -14.31
CA THR A 4 5.58 -21.97 -13.39
C THR A 4 5.38 -22.68 -12.04
N LEU A 5 4.14 -22.72 -11.54
CA LEU A 5 3.78 -23.43 -10.32
C LEU A 5 4.08 -24.93 -10.43
N GLN A 6 3.75 -25.57 -11.56
CA GLN A 6 4.04 -26.99 -11.77
C GLN A 6 5.54 -27.27 -11.77
N TRP A 7 6.36 -26.37 -12.35
CA TRP A 7 7.82 -26.46 -12.29
C TRP A 7 8.35 -26.32 -10.86
N VAL A 8 7.83 -25.37 -10.08
CA VAL A 8 8.21 -25.19 -8.67
C VAL A 8 7.85 -26.42 -7.84
N LEU A 9 6.63 -26.94 -8.00
CA LEU A 9 6.18 -28.14 -7.28
C LEU A 9 7.00 -29.38 -7.66
N PHE A 10 7.29 -29.56 -8.95
CA PHE A 10 8.16 -30.64 -9.41
C PHE A 10 9.58 -30.50 -8.86
N GLY A 11 10.15 -29.29 -8.88
CA GLY A 11 11.46 -29.00 -8.29
C GLY A 11 11.52 -29.31 -6.79
N LEU A 12 10.48 -28.93 -6.03
CA LEU A 12 10.35 -29.26 -4.61
C LEU A 12 10.22 -30.77 -4.37
N LEU A 13 9.49 -31.48 -5.23
CA LEU A 13 9.38 -32.93 -5.16
C LEU A 13 10.74 -33.61 -5.40
N VAL A 14 11.46 -33.21 -6.45
CA VAL A 14 12.81 -33.73 -6.76
C VAL A 14 13.79 -33.44 -5.62
N TYR A 15 13.79 -32.21 -5.12
CA TYR A 15 14.57 -31.82 -3.94
C TYR A 15 14.24 -32.71 -2.74
N TRP A 16 12.96 -32.92 -2.44
CA TRP A 16 12.55 -33.72 -1.30
C TRP A 16 12.96 -35.19 -1.47
N LEU A 17 12.82 -35.76 -2.67
CA LEU A 17 13.32 -37.09 -2.97
C LEU A 17 14.85 -37.19 -2.80
N ALA A 18 15.60 -36.16 -3.17
CA ALA A 18 17.04 -36.10 -2.95
C ALA A 18 17.39 -36.05 -1.45
N VAL A 19 16.66 -35.26 -0.66
CA VAL A 19 16.82 -35.21 0.81
C VAL A 19 16.53 -36.58 1.43
N LEU A 20 15.43 -37.23 1.04
CA LEU A 20 15.07 -38.57 1.51
C LEU A 20 16.12 -39.61 1.13
N TYR A 21 16.69 -39.52 -0.07
CA TYR A 21 17.77 -40.40 -0.50
C TYR A 21 19.04 -40.16 0.33
N ALA A 22 19.44 -38.91 0.54
CA ALA A 22 20.64 -38.58 1.30
C ALA A 22 20.53 -38.99 2.78
N ASP A 23 19.38 -38.77 3.41
CA ASP A 23 19.11 -39.18 4.79
C ASP A 23 19.13 -40.72 4.94
N ARG A 24 18.40 -41.45 4.07
CA ARG A 24 18.39 -42.92 4.08
C ARG A 24 19.76 -43.55 3.88
N ASN A 25 20.64 -42.91 3.12
CA ASN A 25 21.99 -43.40 2.86
C ASN A 25 23.05 -42.86 3.85
N GLY A 26 22.65 -42.11 4.88
CA GLY A 26 23.58 -41.55 5.86
C GLY A 26 24.58 -40.56 5.26
N LEU A 27 24.23 -39.91 4.14
CA LEU A 27 25.07 -38.93 3.46
C LEU A 27 25.00 -37.54 4.12
N MET A 28 24.06 -37.35 5.07
CA MET A 28 23.90 -36.08 5.77
C MET A 28 25.01 -35.88 6.82
N PRO A 29 25.65 -34.71 6.86
CA PRO A 29 26.57 -34.37 7.94
C PRO A 29 25.88 -34.38 9.31
N SER A 30 26.62 -34.64 10.38
CA SER A 30 26.09 -34.72 11.76
C SER A 30 25.44 -33.44 12.29
N PHE A 31 25.64 -32.31 11.62
CA PHE A 31 25.01 -31.03 11.94
C PHE A 31 23.73 -30.76 11.14
N VAL A 32 23.33 -31.66 10.24
CA VAL A 32 22.12 -31.55 9.41
C VAL A 32 21.10 -32.59 9.88
N GLY A 33 19.96 -32.12 10.37
CA GLY A 33 18.79 -32.96 10.64
C GLY A 33 17.70 -32.74 9.59
N THR A 34 16.83 -33.73 9.37
CA THR A 34 15.74 -33.66 8.40
C THR A 34 14.38 -33.92 9.04
N SER A 35 13.40 -33.07 8.75
CA SER A 35 12.00 -33.27 9.12
C SER A 35 11.13 -33.10 7.87
N GLY A 36 10.88 -34.21 7.17
CA GLY A 36 10.23 -34.16 5.85
C GLY A 36 11.10 -33.42 4.83
N PRO A 37 10.58 -32.40 4.11
CA PRO A 37 11.38 -31.60 3.16
C PRO A 37 12.25 -30.53 3.85
N ILE A 38 12.15 -30.37 5.17
CA ILE A 38 12.84 -29.31 5.91
C ILE A 38 14.20 -29.81 6.38
N LEU A 39 15.25 -29.04 6.08
CA LEU A 39 16.60 -29.23 6.60
C LEU A 39 16.80 -28.35 7.83
N THR A 40 17.29 -28.94 8.92
CA THR A 40 17.66 -28.21 10.13
C THR A 40 19.18 -28.22 10.26
N LEU A 41 19.79 -27.04 10.31
CA LEU A 41 21.23 -26.87 10.50
C LEU A 41 21.49 -26.57 11.97
N HIS A 42 22.08 -27.50 12.70
CA HIS A 42 22.38 -27.40 14.13
C HIS A 42 23.80 -26.89 14.34
N THR A 43 23.98 -25.94 15.24
CA THR A 43 25.30 -25.41 15.62
C THR A 43 25.37 -25.10 17.10
N LYS A 44 26.55 -25.33 17.69
CA LYS A 44 26.88 -24.88 19.05
C LYS A 44 27.81 -23.67 19.06
N ARG A 45 28.30 -23.23 17.88
CA ARG A 45 29.32 -22.17 17.75
C ARG A 45 28.82 -20.80 18.20
N GLY A 46 27.50 -20.54 18.12
CA GLY A 46 26.90 -19.27 18.56
C GLY A 46 26.88 -19.06 20.07
N ARG A 47 27.08 -20.11 20.89
CA ARG A 47 26.98 -20.01 22.35
C ARG A 47 28.05 -19.09 22.96
N ALA A 48 29.28 -19.16 22.47
CA ALA A 48 30.37 -18.32 22.99
C ALA A 48 30.09 -16.82 22.74
N PHE A 49 29.56 -16.50 21.57
CA PHE A 49 29.12 -15.15 21.22
C PHE A 49 27.96 -14.70 22.13
N LEU A 50 26.94 -15.53 22.33
CA LEU A 50 25.82 -15.21 23.23
C LEU A 50 26.28 -15.06 24.69
N ASN A 51 27.27 -15.82 25.15
CA ASN A 51 27.84 -15.68 26.50
C ASN A 51 28.49 -14.32 26.70
N TRP A 52 29.31 -13.92 25.72
CA TRP A 52 29.95 -12.62 25.72
C TRP A 52 28.91 -11.50 25.68
N LEU A 53 27.94 -11.60 24.77
CA LEU A 53 26.87 -10.62 24.60
C LEU A 53 25.97 -10.51 25.84
N ALA A 54 25.74 -11.62 26.55
CA ALA A 54 24.96 -11.67 27.80
C ALA A 54 25.67 -11.04 29.02
N GLY A 55 26.96 -10.70 28.91
CA GLY A 55 27.78 -10.13 29.97
C GLY A 55 27.10 -9.00 30.77
N PRO A 56 26.56 -7.94 30.13
CA PRO A 56 25.83 -6.87 30.80
C PRO A 56 24.40 -7.30 31.20
N LYS A 57 24.27 -8.31 32.08
CA LYS A 57 22.98 -8.89 32.51
C LYS A 57 21.96 -7.86 32.99
N ARG A 58 22.39 -6.82 33.69
CA ARG A 58 21.48 -5.76 34.20
C ARG A 58 20.82 -4.98 33.07
N PHE A 59 21.58 -4.66 32.03
CA PHE A 59 21.07 -3.97 30.84
C PHE A 59 20.03 -4.84 30.13
N TRP A 60 20.35 -6.10 29.84
CA TRP A 60 19.43 -7.00 29.15
C TRP A 60 18.15 -7.29 29.93
N ARG A 61 18.22 -7.37 31.26
CA ARG A 61 17.02 -7.49 32.10
C ARG A 61 16.15 -6.23 32.05
N ALA A 62 16.76 -5.05 32.09
CA ALA A 62 16.03 -3.78 31.97
C ALA A 62 15.37 -3.66 30.58
N TRP A 63 16.14 -3.91 29.52
CA TRP A 63 15.68 -3.95 28.13
C TRP A 63 14.47 -4.88 27.96
N SER A 64 14.59 -6.12 28.45
CA SER A 64 13.53 -7.11 28.30
C SER A 64 12.31 -6.79 29.16
N ASN A 65 12.45 -6.10 30.30
CA ASN A 65 11.29 -5.63 31.06
C ASN A 65 10.50 -4.55 30.29
N VAL A 66 11.19 -3.63 29.59
CA VAL A 66 10.53 -2.69 28.66
C VAL A 66 9.83 -3.47 27.56
N GLY A 67 10.52 -4.45 26.99
CA GLY A 67 10.01 -5.39 25.99
C GLY A 67 8.73 -6.12 26.40
N VAL A 68 8.68 -6.65 27.62
CA VAL A 68 7.46 -7.28 28.18
C VAL A 68 6.30 -6.28 28.23
N GLY A 69 6.55 -5.04 28.64
CA GLY A 69 5.53 -3.99 28.63
C GLY A 69 4.98 -3.71 27.23
N VAL A 70 5.87 -3.53 26.26
CA VAL A 70 5.51 -3.32 24.84
C VAL A 70 4.72 -4.52 24.30
N ALA A 71 5.20 -5.74 24.53
CA ALA A 71 4.53 -6.96 24.08
C ALA A 71 3.12 -7.09 24.64
N LEU A 72 2.90 -6.76 25.92
CA LEU A 72 1.56 -6.78 26.53
C LEU A 72 0.62 -5.71 25.94
N VAL A 73 1.13 -4.51 25.64
CA VAL A 73 0.35 -3.45 24.98
C VAL A 73 -0.03 -3.86 23.56
N VAL A 74 0.93 -4.35 22.77
CA VAL A 74 0.69 -4.84 21.41
C VAL A 74 -0.28 -6.03 21.42
N MET A 75 -0.11 -6.97 22.34
CA MET A 75 -1.00 -8.12 22.52
C MET A 75 -2.44 -7.67 22.79
N LEU A 76 -2.65 -6.76 23.74
CA LEU A 76 -3.99 -6.21 24.03
C LEU A 76 -4.56 -5.47 22.82
N GLY A 77 -3.75 -4.66 22.14
CA GLY A 77 -4.14 -3.96 20.92
C GLY A 77 -4.58 -4.93 19.82
N SER A 78 -3.81 -5.98 19.57
CA SER A 78 -4.12 -7.02 18.57
C SER A 78 -5.42 -7.76 18.89
N PHE A 79 -5.64 -8.07 20.17
CA PHE A 79 -6.87 -8.70 20.65
C PHE A 79 -8.08 -7.81 20.39
N LEU A 80 -8.01 -6.53 20.79
CA LEU A 80 -9.11 -5.58 20.58
C LEU A 80 -9.36 -5.30 19.10
N ALA A 81 -8.30 -5.12 18.31
CA ALA A 81 -8.40 -4.89 16.87
C ALA A 81 -9.12 -6.06 16.17
N LEU A 82 -8.78 -7.31 16.50
CA LEU A 82 -9.44 -8.47 15.92
C LEU A 82 -10.92 -8.57 16.33
N VAL A 83 -11.24 -8.28 17.60
CA VAL A 83 -12.63 -8.25 18.08
C VAL A 83 -13.44 -7.18 17.33
N PHE A 84 -12.91 -5.97 17.20
CA PHE A 84 -13.58 -4.90 16.46
C PHE A 84 -13.69 -5.21 14.96
N ALA A 85 -12.68 -5.81 14.35
CA ALA A 85 -12.73 -6.24 12.96
C ALA A 85 -13.85 -7.28 12.74
N ALA A 86 -13.93 -8.30 13.60
CA ALA A 86 -15.00 -9.30 13.53
C ALA A 86 -16.40 -8.68 13.72
N LEU A 87 -16.55 -7.72 14.65
CA LEU A 87 -17.81 -7.01 14.85
C LEU A 87 -18.20 -6.12 13.67
N ARG A 88 -17.23 -5.48 12.99
CA ARG A 88 -17.49 -4.71 11.76
C ARG A 88 -18.01 -5.61 10.65
N VAL A 89 -17.30 -6.72 10.40
CA VAL A 89 -17.70 -7.70 9.37
C VAL A 89 -19.10 -8.28 9.64
N ALA A 90 -19.44 -8.52 10.90
CA ALA A 90 -20.78 -8.99 11.26
C ALA A 90 -21.89 -7.95 11.07
N ARG A 91 -21.57 -6.65 11.04
CA ARG A 91 -22.54 -5.56 10.84
C ARG A 91 -22.67 -5.17 9.37
N ASP A 92 -21.58 -5.29 8.61
CA ASP A 92 -21.54 -4.92 7.20
C ASP A 92 -20.77 -6.00 6.41
N PRO A 93 -21.46 -7.09 6.00
CA PRO A 93 -20.84 -8.22 5.31
C PRO A 93 -20.32 -7.87 3.91
N ALA A 94 -20.84 -6.80 3.29
CA ALA A 94 -20.54 -6.40 1.93
C ALA A 94 -19.12 -5.82 1.74
N GLN A 95 -18.42 -5.48 2.82
CA GLN A 95 -17.11 -4.82 2.77
C GLN A 95 -15.91 -5.74 2.49
N GLN A 96 -16.08 -7.06 2.36
CA GLN A 96 -14.97 -7.97 2.06
C GLN A 96 -14.93 -8.37 0.59
N THR A 97 -14.28 -7.55 -0.22
CA THR A 97 -13.92 -7.83 -1.62
C THR A 97 -12.50 -8.41 -1.75
N VAL A 98 -12.10 -9.37 -0.91
CA VAL A 98 -10.93 -10.20 -1.26
C VAL A 98 -11.40 -11.31 -2.21
N SER A 99 -11.61 -10.94 -3.47
CA SER A 99 -12.20 -11.78 -4.51
C SER A 99 -11.24 -12.79 -5.13
N ASN A 100 -9.93 -12.70 -4.85
CA ASN A 100 -8.92 -13.56 -5.45
C ASN A 100 -8.11 -14.37 -4.41
N PRO A 101 -8.29 -15.70 -4.34
CA PRO A 101 -7.55 -16.58 -3.42
C PRO A 101 -6.02 -16.47 -3.58
N LYS A 102 -5.52 -16.09 -4.76
CA LYS A 102 -4.08 -15.90 -5.00
C LYS A 102 -3.50 -14.75 -4.19
N ASN A 103 -4.31 -13.77 -3.77
CA ASN A 103 -3.89 -12.60 -3.01
C ASN A 103 -3.98 -12.79 -1.48
N PHE A 104 -4.27 -14.01 -1.01
CA PHE A 104 -4.35 -14.34 0.42
C PHE A 104 -2.98 -14.56 1.08
N LEU A 105 -2.02 -15.13 0.34
CA LEU A 105 -0.67 -15.41 0.83
C LEU A 105 0.34 -14.51 0.14
N VAL A 106 1.13 -13.77 0.92
CA VAL A 106 2.20 -12.89 0.44
C VAL A 106 3.37 -13.71 -0.10
N ILE A 107 3.36 -13.96 -1.41
CA ILE A 107 4.36 -14.70 -2.18
C ILE A 107 4.76 -13.85 -3.41
N PRO A 108 5.99 -13.31 -3.42
CA PRO A 108 6.51 -12.53 -4.55
C PRO A 108 6.41 -13.29 -5.88
N GLY A 109 5.91 -12.62 -6.92
CA GLY A 109 5.73 -13.19 -8.26
C GLY A 109 4.52 -14.12 -8.42
N VAL A 110 3.76 -14.39 -7.34
CA VAL A 110 2.48 -15.13 -7.39
C VAL A 110 1.30 -14.18 -7.15
N ASN A 111 1.47 -13.17 -6.31
CA ASN A 111 0.47 -12.12 -6.09
C ASN A 111 0.51 -11.05 -7.18
N ASP A 112 -0.63 -10.40 -7.36
CA ASP A 112 -0.76 -9.28 -8.30
C ASP A 112 -0.02 -8.01 -7.80
N PHE A 113 0.26 -7.92 -6.50
CA PHE A 113 0.80 -6.71 -5.87
C PHE A 113 2.31 -6.78 -5.49
N LEU A 114 2.95 -7.96 -5.55
CA LEU A 114 4.38 -8.12 -5.20
C LEU A 114 5.20 -8.69 -6.35
N PRO A 115 6.10 -7.90 -6.95
CA PRO A 115 6.97 -8.39 -8.02
C PRO A 115 8.02 -9.36 -7.48
N LEU A 116 8.48 -10.28 -8.33
CA LEU A 116 9.52 -11.25 -7.97
C LEU A 116 10.85 -10.59 -7.59
N SER A 117 11.13 -9.39 -8.11
CA SER A 117 12.31 -8.59 -7.76
C SER A 117 12.39 -8.22 -6.28
N ALA A 118 11.26 -8.24 -5.54
CA ALA A 118 11.22 -8.03 -4.09
C ALA A 118 11.79 -9.20 -3.27
N ALA A 119 11.80 -10.41 -3.86
CA ALA A 119 12.11 -11.64 -3.15
C ALA A 119 13.48 -11.62 -2.43
N PRO A 120 14.59 -11.12 -3.01
CA PRO A 120 15.89 -11.06 -2.32
C PRO A 120 15.83 -10.23 -1.04
N GLY A 121 15.16 -9.06 -1.08
CA GLY A 121 14.99 -8.19 0.09
C GLY A 121 14.15 -8.86 1.17
N ILE A 122 13.04 -9.50 0.79
CA ILE A 122 12.16 -10.24 1.70
C ILE A 122 12.91 -11.40 2.36
N VAL A 123 13.62 -12.22 1.58
CA VAL A 123 14.38 -13.37 2.10
C VAL A 123 15.48 -12.90 3.05
N PHE A 124 16.18 -11.82 2.72
CA PHE A 124 17.16 -11.22 3.61
C PHE A 124 16.52 -10.71 4.91
N GLY A 125 15.42 -9.96 4.81
CA GLY A 125 14.68 -9.45 5.97
C GLY A 125 14.15 -10.57 6.87
N LEU A 126 13.68 -11.68 6.28
CA LEU A 126 13.27 -12.89 6.99
C LEU A 126 14.44 -13.57 7.68
N ALA A 127 15.57 -13.75 7.00
CA ALA A 127 16.77 -14.33 7.60
C ALA A 127 17.23 -13.51 8.82
N VAL A 128 17.31 -12.18 8.68
CA VAL A 128 17.65 -11.27 9.78
C VAL A 128 16.61 -11.37 10.89
N GLY A 129 15.32 -11.30 10.56
CA GLY A 129 14.23 -11.34 11.53
C GLY A 129 14.23 -12.61 12.38
N LEU A 130 14.37 -13.78 11.74
CA LEU A 130 14.45 -15.07 12.41
C LEU A 130 15.67 -15.18 13.31
N VAL A 131 16.86 -14.80 12.83
CA VAL A 131 18.10 -14.83 13.62
C VAL A 131 18.03 -13.90 14.83
N VAL A 132 17.49 -12.70 14.65
CA VAL A 132 17.31 -11.71 15.71
C VAL A 132 16.29 -12.17 16.76
N HIS A 133 15.20 -12.77 16.30
CA HIS A 133 14.12 -13.29 17.15
C HIS A 133 14.63 -14.41 18.06
N GLU A 134 15.12 -15.49 17.44
CA GLU A 134 15.61 -16.68 18.13
C GLU A 134 16.89 -16.38 18.93
N GLY A 135 17.77 -15.56 18.36
CA GLY A 135 18.93 -15.02 19.06
C GLY A 135 18.55 -14.23 20.31
N GLY A 136 17.40 -13.56 20.31
CA GLY A 136 16.83 -12.89 21.48
C GLY A 136 16.47 -13.86 22.60
N HIS A 137 15.77 -14.95 22.28
CA HIS A 137 15.50 -16.01 23.26
C HIS A 137 16.80 -16.58 23.80
N GLY A 138 17.75 -16.94 22.93
CA GLY A 138 19.04 -17.48 23.34
C GLY A 138 19.85 -16.53 24.22
N LEU A 139 19.90 -15.25 23.86
CA LEU A 139 20.56 -14.23 24.66
C LEU A 139 19.95 -14.14 26.06
N LEU A 140 18.62 -14.08 26.16
CA LEU A 140 17.95 -13.97 27.46
C LEU A 140 17.98 -15.28 28.27
N SER A 141 18.03 -16.44 27.61
CA SER A 141 18.34 -17.70 28.28
C SER A 141 19.68 -17.59 29.00
N ARG A 142 20.74 -17.09 28.36
CA ARG A 142 22.06 -16.92 29.00
C ARG A 142 22.07 -15.85 30.10
N VAL A 143 21.32 -14.76 29.93
CA VAL A 143 21.17 -13.71 30.96
C VAL A 143 20.46 -14.24 32.23
N GLU A 144 19.52 -15.16 32.06
CA GLU A 144 18.77 -15.80 33.14
C GLU A 144 19.37 -17.14 33.60
N ASP A 145 20.60 -17.44 33.15
CA ASP A 145 21.37 -18.63 33.51
C ASP A 145 20.69 -19.96 33.11
N ILE A 146 20.06 -19.98 31.93
CA ILE A 146 19.52 -21.17 31.27
C ILE A 146 20.49 -21.58 30.16
N GLU A 147 20.90 -22.85 30.14
CA GLU A 147 21.73 -23.41 29.09
C GLU A 147 20.96 -23.60 27.77
N ILE A 148 21.68 -23.47 26.65
CA ILE A 148 21.15 -23.71 25.31
C ILE A 148 21.63 -25.09 24.87
N GLU A 149 20.74 -26.00 24.51
CA GLU A 149 21.06 -27.36 24.05
C GLU A 149 21.43 -27.42 22.58
N SER A 150 20.70 -26.68 21.74
CA SER A 150 20.98 -26.52 20.32
C SER A 150 20.50 -25.16 19.83
N MET A 151 21.04 -24.71 18.71
CA MET A 151 20.52 -23.58 17.96
C MET A 151 20.78 -23.77 16.48
N GLY A 152 19.98 -23.17 15.61
CA GLY A 152 20.07 -23.46 14.20
C GLY A 152 19.14 -22.70 13.28
N LEU A 153 19.17 -23.11 12.01
CA LEU A 153 18.27 -22.63 10.96
C LEU A 153 17.47 -23.80 10.39
N ALA A 154 16.20 -23.56 10.10
CA ALA A 154 15.33 -24.45 9.34
C ALA A 154 15.18 -23.91 7.91
N LEU A 155 15.53 -24.74 6.93
CA LEU A 155 15.54 -24.40 5.52
C LEU A 155 14.56 -25.30 4.75
N LEU A 156 13.74 -24.68 3.90
CA LEU A 156 13.05 -25.38 2.82
C LEU A 156 13.83 -25.14 1.53
N ALA A 157 14.57 -26.15 1.07
CA ALA A 157 15.58 -25.99 0.03
C ALA A 157 16.59 -24.89 0.41
N VAL A 158 16.50 -23.72 -0.23
CA VAL A 158 17.37 -22.56 0.04
C VAL A 158 16.70 -21.47 0.88
N LEU A 159 15.38 -21.59 1.11
CA LEU A 159 14.60 -20.57 1.82
C LEU A 159 14.69 -20.78 3.34
N PRO A 160 15.13 -19.77 4.12
CA PRO A 160 15.04 -19.81 5.57
C PRO A 160 13.59 -19.68 5.99
N ILE A 161 13.00 -20.79 6.43
CA ILE A 161 11.62 -20.85 6.91
C ILE A 161 11.53 -20.75 8.44
N GLY A 162 12.66 -20.90 9.14
CA GLY A 162 12.73 -20.75 10.58
C GLY A 162 14.16 -20.63 11.08
N ALA A 163 14.31 -20.12 12.28
CA ALA A 163 15.48 -20.33 13.12
C ALA A 163 14.99 -21.01 14.41
N PHE A 164 15.90 -21.53 15.23
CA PHE A 164 15.52 -22.03 16.54
C PHE A 164 16.65 -21.87 17.55
N VAL A 165 16.28 -21.62 18.79
CA VAL A 165 17.13 -21.83 19.97
C VAL A 165 16.41 -22.73 20.96
N GLU A 166 17.05 -23.81 21.37
CA GLU A 166 16.51 -24.78 22.32
C GLU A 166 17.09 -24.55 23.72
N PRO A 167 16.38 -23.85 24.62
CA PRO A 167 16.78 -23.73 26.01
C PRO A 167 16.51 -25.04 26.78
N ASN A 168 17.39 -25.38 27.72
CA ASN A 168 17.19 -26.54 28.59
C ASN A 168 15.88 -26.43 29.38
N GLU A 169 14.99 -27.39 29.18
CA GLU A 169 13.63 -27.39 29.72
C GLU A 169 13.60 -27.48 31.25
N ALA A 170 14.50 -28.27 31.84
CA ALA A 170 14.54 -28.49 33.28
C ALA A 170 14.97 -27.19 34.00
N GLU A 171 16.08 -26.60 33.56
CA GLU A 171 16.57 -25.34 34.11
C GLU A 171 15.56 -24.20 33.90
N ARG A 172 14.91 -24.11 32.73
CA ARG A 172 13.90 -23.09 32.47
C ARG A 172 12.74 -23.17 33.46
N ARG A 173 12.26 -24.38 33.77
CA ARG A 173 11.15 -24.60 34.74
C ARG A 173 11.51 -24.21 36.16
N GLU A 174 12.78 -24.29 36.52
CA GLU A 174 13.30 -23.86 37.82
C GLU A 174 13.42 -22.34 37.94
N ARG A 175 13.50 -21.61 36.82
CA ARG A 175 13.60 -20.15 36.81
C ARG A 175 12.30 -19.47 37.21
N SER A 176 12.45 -18.29 37.82
CA SER A 176 11.32 -17.44 38.19
C SER A 176 10.43 -17.10 37.00
N ARG A 177 9.14 -16.88 37.25
CA ARG A 177 8.18 -16.51 36.19
C ARG A 177 8.60 -15.26 35.41
N GLY A 178 9.13 -14.24 36.10
CA GLY A 178 9.61 -13.03 35.45
C GLY A 178 10.81 -13.27 34.52
N ALA A 179 11.69 -14.21 34.87
CA ALA A 179 12.78 -14.63 33.99
C ALA A 179 12.24 -15.34 32.73
N GLN A 180 11.26 -16.23 32.90
CA GLN A 180 10.59 -16.87 31.76
C GLN A 180 9.85 -15.86 30.87
N THR A 181 9.09 -14.92 31.46
CA THR A 181 8.38 -13.87 30.70
C THR A 181 9.36 -13.00 29.91
N ARG A 182 10.49 -12.59 30.50
CA ARG A 182 11.53 -11.83 29.78
C ARG A 182 12.13 -12.63 28.64
N MET A 183 12.39 -13.93 28.85
CA MET A 183 12.93 -14.81 27.82
C MET A 183 11.96 -14.94 26.62
N PHE A 184 10.66 -15.16 26.86
CA PHE A 184 9.66 -15.22 25.78
C PHE A 184 9.42 -13.85 25.11
N ALA A 185 9.51 -12.74 25.84
CA ALA A 185 9.38 -11.42 25.22
C ALA A 185 10.64 -10.98 24.44
N ALA A 186 11.79 -11.63 24.64
CA ALA A 186 13.06 -11.19 24.09
C ALA A 186 13.10 -11.18 22.56
N GLY A 187 12.56 -12.21 21.91
CA GLY A 187 12.50 -12.29 20.44
C GLY A 187 11.73 -11.12 19.86
N VAL A 188 10.46 -10.97 20.28
CA VAL A 188 9.59 -9.84 19.92
C VAL A 188 10.27 -8.48 20.14
N THR A 189 10.88 -8.28 21.31
CA THR A 189 11.52 -7.01 21.67
C THR A 189 12.67 -6.67 20.72
N ASN A 190 13.48 -7.66 20.36
CA ASN A 190 14.60 -7.48 19.47
C ASN A 190 14.15 -7.20 18.03
N ASN A 191 13.08 -7.84 17.55
CA ASN A 191 12.52 -7.52 16.24
C ASN A 191 12.02 -6.07 16.16
N PHE A 192 11.32 -5.58 17.19
CA PHE A 192 10.90 -4.18 17.22
C PHE A 192 12.10 -3.22 17.29
N ALA A 193 13.15 -3.55 18.04
CA ALA A 193 14.37 -2.73 18.03
C ALA A 193 15.07 -2.68 16.67
N VAL A 194 15.21 -3.82 16.00
CA VAL A 194 15.78 -3.87 14.65
C VAL A 194 14.94 -3.05 13.68
N THR A 195 13.61 -3.15 13.78
CA THR A 195 12.69 -2.31 13.00
C THR A 195 12.99 -0.83 13.21
N LEU A 196 13.05 -0.37 14.46
CA LEU A 196 13.30 1.03 14.78
C LEU A 196 14.64 1.52 14.23
N VAL A 197 15.71 0.74 14.41
CA VAL A 197 17.05 1.10 13.94
C VAL A 197 17.09 1.15 12.41
N VAL A 198 16.59 0.11 11.76
CA VAL A 198 16.64 0.00 10.30
C VAL A 198 15.77 1.06 9.63
N TYR A 199 14.59 1.36 10.17
CA TYR A 199 13.76 2.44 9.65
C TYR A 199 14.28 3.83 9.97
N ALA A 200 15.00 4.02 11.09
CA ALA A 200 15.73 5.28 11.30
C ALA A 200 16.82 5.50 10.25
N LEU A 201 17.50 4.43 9.83
CA LEU A 201 18.48 4.48 8.73
C LEU A 201 17.81 4.70 7.37
N LEU A 202 16.66 4.05 7.13
CA LEU A 202 15.87 4.22 5.92
C LEU A 202 15.37 5.65 5.80
N PHE A 203 14.49 6.09 6.72
CA PHE A 203 13.82 7.39 6.65
C PHE A 203 14.76 8.58 6.84
N GLY A 204 15.92 8.35 7.49
CA GLY A 204 16.96 9.34 7.66
C GLY A 204 17.91 9.37 6.46
N PRO A 205 19.16 8.89 6.62
CA PRO A 205 20.21 9.13 5.63
C PRO A 205 19.97 8.48 4.26
N ILE A 206 19.24 7.36 4.18
CA ILE A 206 19.00 6.67 2.90
C ILE A 206 18.00 7.48 2.04
N ILE A 207 16.79 7.72 2.56
CA ILE A 207 15.76 8.46 1.83
C ILE A 207 16.16 9.93 1.61
N ALA A 208 16.87 10.55 2.55
CA ALA A 208 17.42 11.90 2.35
C ALA A 208 18.51 12.00 1.27
N SER A 209 18.96 10.86 0.73
CA SER A 209 19.91 10.81 -0.39
C SER A 209 19.25 10.41 -1.71
N LEU A 210 17.92 10.36 -1.75
CA LEU A 210 17.14 10.08 -2.94
C LEU A 210 16.25 11.28 -3.26
N SER A 211 16.06 11.54 -4.55
CA SER A 211 15.10 12.50 -5.08
C SER A 211 14.40 11.93 -6.31
N VAL A 212 13.33 12.58 -6.74
CA VAL A 212 12.64 12.23 -7.98
C VAL A 212 13.51 12.64 -9.18
N ALA A 213 13.62 11.76 -10.17
CA ALA A 213 14.31 12.07 -11.42
C ALA A 213 13.47 13.05 -12.26
N PRO A 214 14.05 14.06 -12.92
CA PRO A 214 13.31 14.99 -13.78
C PRO A 214 12.61 14.29 -14.94
N GLY A 215 11.32 14.56 -15.11
CA GLY A 215 10.45 14.01 -16.14
C GLY A 215 9.24 13.29 -15.59
N ALA A 216 8.24 13.09 -16.44
CA ALA A 216 7.01 12.41 -16.04
C ALA A 216 7.22 10.90 -15.98
N ALA A 217 7.00 10.32 -14.81
CA ALA A 217 7.26 8.91 -14.54
C ALA A 217 6.10 8.03 -15.03
N VAL A 218 6.36 7.11 -15.96
CA VAL A 218 5.32 6.28 -16.58
C VAL A 218 5.22 4.92 -15.90
N ALA A 219 4.17 4.70 -15.11
CA ALA A 219 3.85 3.40 -14.52
C ALA A 219 3.41 2.37 -15.57
N GLY A 220 2.75 2.84 -16.63
CA GLY A 220 2.19 2.04 -17.71
C GLY A 220 1.50 2.89 -18.76
N ALA A 221 0.89 2.24 -19.74
CA ALA A 221 0.05 2.87 -20.74
C ALA A 221 -1.26 2.08 -20.88
N LEU A 222 -2.36 2.78 -21.13
CA LEU A 222 -3.66 2.17 -21.35
C LEU A 222 -3.61 1.27 -22.59
N PRO A 223 -4.15 0.04 -22.55
CA PRO A 223 -4.15 -0.83 -23.73
C PRO A 223 -4.87 -0.18 -24.92
N GLY A 224 -4.19 -0.13 -26.08
CA GLY A 224 -4.73 0.48 -27.30
C GLY A 224 -4.71 2.01 -27.30
N SER A 225 -3.96 2.65 -26.40
CA SER A 225 -3.75 4.10 -26.41
C SER A 225 -2.59 4.53 -27.32
N PRO A 226 -2.56 5.82 -27.72
CA PRO A 226 -1.44 6.40 -28.45
C PRO A 226 -0.06 6.12 -27.84
N ALA A 227 0.06 6.24 -26.51
CA ALA A 227 1.29 5.96 -25.80
C ALA A 227 1.69 4.48 -25.89
N ALA A 228 0.73 3.56 -25.73
CA ALA A 228 0.99 2.13 -25.82
C ALA A 228 1.44 1.73 -27.24
N ASP A 229 0.81 2.28 -28.27
CA ASP A 229 1.12 2.01 -29.68
C ASP A 229 2.50 2.57 -30.09
N ALA A 230 2.90 3.70 -29.50
CA ALA A 230 4.23 4.26 -29.65
C ALA A 230 5.32 3.53 -28.82
N GLY A 231 4.93 2.52 -28.04
CA GLY A 231 5.84 1.76 -27.18
C GLY A 231 6.34 2.54 -25.97
N VAL A 232 5.55 3.49 -25.46
CA VAL A 232 5.74 4.09 -24.14
C VAL A 232 5.20 3.11 -23.11
N GLY A 233 5.98 2.78 -22.08
CA GLY A 233 5.62 1.73 -21.15
C GLY A 233 6.21 1.87 -19.75
N PRO A 234 5.98 0.86 -18.88
CA PRO A 234 6.40 0.88 -17.50
C PRO A 234 7.91 1.14 -17.35
N GLY A 235 8.26 2.16 -16.55
CA GLY A 235 9.64 2.56 -16.27
C GLY A 235 10.20 3.65 -17.17
N ASP A 236 9.48 4.03 -18.24
CA ASP A 236 9.86 5.18 -19.03
C ASP A 236 9.65 6.47 -18.24
N ARG A 237 10.52 7.44 -18.50
CA ARG A 237 10.41 8.81 -18.03
C ARG A 237 10.32 9.73 -19.25
N ILE A 238 9.22 10.44 -19.38
CA ILE A 238 9.05 11.43 -20.47
C ILE A 238 9.79 12.69 -20.05
N THR A 239 10.84 13.04 -20.79
CA THR A 239 11.73 14.16 -20.45
C THR A 239 11.52 15.37 -21.36
N ALA A 240 10.93 15.18 -22.54
CA ALA A 240 10.47 16.28 -23.38
C ALA A 240 9.33 15.86 -24.32
N ILE A 241 8.52 16.85 -24.73
CA ILE A 241 7.51 16.74 -25.79
C ILE A 241 7.76 17.86 -26.81
N ASP A 242 7.97 17.48 -28.08
CA ASP A 242 8.30 18.39 -29.19
C ASP A 242 9.46 19.36 -28.87
N GLY A 243 10.44 18.88 -28.09
CA GLY A 243 11.60 19.67 -27.64
C GLY A 243 11.31 20.64 -26.49
N THR A 244 10.11 20.60 -25.90
CA THR A 244 9.77 21.29 -24.65
C THR A 244 10.05 20.36 -23.48
N ASP A 245 10.93 20.78 -22.57
CA ASP A 245 11.34 19.99 -21.41
C ASP A 245 10.14 19.71 -20.47
N VAL A 246 10.13 18.51 -19.91
CA VAL A 246 9.17 18.04 -18.91
C VAL A 246 9.97 17.66 -17.67
N GLU A 247 9.74 18.32 -16.54
CA GLU A 247 10.45 18.04 -15.28
C GLU A 247 9.59 17.24 -14.28
N THR A 248 8.27 17.34 -14.38
CA THR A 248 7.31 16.71 -13.47
C THR A 248 6.14 16.06 -14.20
N ASN A 249 5.31 15.31 -13.46
CA ASN A 249 4.08 14.75 -14.01
C ASN A 249 3.10 15.87 -14.41
N GLU A 250 3.06 16.94 -13.62
CA GLU A 250 2.22 18.12 -13.84
C GLU A 250 2.64 18.89 -15.11
N ASP A 251 3.95 18.97 -15.38
CA ASP A 251 4.47 19.61 -16.59
C ASP A 251 4.03 18.87 -17.86
N LEU A 252 3.97 17.52 -17.82
CA LEU A 252 3.54 16.75 -18.98
C LEU A 252 2.11 17.09 -19.40
N ASP A 253 1.19 17.12 -18.43
CA ASP A 253 -0.21 17.49 -18.71
C ASP A 253 -0.27 18.91 -19.28
N ALA A 254 0.46 19.87 -18.70
CA ALA A 254 0.51 21.25 -19.18
C ALA A 254 1.05 21.36 -20.61
N VAL A 255 2.16 20.68 -20.93
CA VAL A 255 2.79 20.72 -22.26
C VAL A 255 1.90 20.07 -23.32
N LEU A 256 1.20 18.98 -22.99
CA LEU A 256 0.26 18.34 -23.91
C LEU A 256 -0.97 19.22 -24.15
N ASP A 257 -1.51 19.88 -23.12
CA ASP A 257 -2.68 20.75 -23.26
C ASP A 257 -2.39 21.99 -24.13
N ASP A 258 -1.16 22.54 -24.06
CA ASP A 258 -0.71 23.67 -24.89
C ASP A 258 -0.43 23.27 -26.35
N SER A 259 -0.19 21.98 -26.61
CA SER A 259 0.05 21.46 -27.97
C SER A 259 -1.26 21.17 -28.70
N THR A 260 -1.35 21.66 -29.94
CA THR A 260 -2.44 21.35 -30.89
C THR A 260 -2.01 20.36 -31.97
N ALA A 261 -0.81 19.78 -31.85
CA ALA A 261 -0.31 18.84 -32.84
C ALA A 261 -0.98 17.47 -32.67
N GLU A 262 -1.44 16.90 -33.79
CA GLU A 262 -1.95 15.52 -33.86
C GLU A 262 -0.85 14.50 -33.55
N ASN A 263 0.37 14.76 -33.98
CA ASN A 263 1.53 13.91 -33.71
C ASN A 263 2.54 14.69 -32.89
N VAL A 264 2.93 14.14 -31.75
CA VAL A 264 3.95 14.72 -30.87
C VAL A 264 5.17 13.82 -30.83
N THR A 265 6.35 14.43 -30.81
CA THR A 265 7.63 13.75 -30.60
C THR A 265 7.92 13.69 -29.11
N VAL A 266 8.15 12.49 -28.59
CA VAL A 266 8.31 12.22 -27.17
C VAL A 266 9.74 11.76 -26.91
N GLU A 267 10.45 12.46 -26.03
CA GLU A 267 11.76 12.03 -25.55
C GLU A 267 11.60 11.23 -24.27
N LEU A 268 12.23 10.05 -24.25
CA LEU A 268 12.08 9.02 -23.23
C LEU A 268 13.45 8.65 -22.69
N ASN A 269 13.61 8.77 -21.37
CA ASN A 269 14.81 8.38 -20.63
C ASN A 269 16.10 9.06 -21.13
N ASP A 270 16.00 10.23 -21.77
CA ASP A 270 17.10 11.01 -22.35
C ASP A 270 17.85 10.32 -23.51
N ASP A 271 17.36 9.17 -23.99
CA ASP A 271 18.07 8.33 -24.97
C ASP A 271 17.20 7.92 -26.17
N ARG A 272 15.87 7.85 -26.01
CA ARG A 272 14.93 7.32 -27.01
C ARG A 272 13.91 8.37 -27.41
N THR A 273 13.63 8.47 -28.70
CA THR A 273 12.49 9.23 -29.21
C THR A 273 11.39 8.30 -29.71
N ALA A 274 10.14 8.72 -29.53
CA ALA A 274 8.97 8.07 -30.10
C ALA A 274 8.03 9.12 -30.70
N THR A 275 7.26 8.77 -31.72
CA THR A 275 6.19 9.62 -32.23
C THR A 275 4.86 9.07 -31.73
N VAL A 276 4.09 9.89 -31.03
CA VAL A 276 2.77 9.54 -30.51
C VAL A 276 1.71 10.26 -31.32
N SER A 277 0.83 9.50 -31.96
CA SER A 277 -0.35 10.02 -32.68
C SER A 277 -1.51 10.15 -31.69
N ARG A 278 -1.77 11.36 -31.21
CA ARG A 278 -2.75 11.65 -30.17
C ARG A 278 -4.17 11.31 -30.65
N GLU A 279 -4.94 10.77 -29.73
CA GLU A 279 -6.33 10.37 -29.96
C GLU A 279 -7.10 10.42 -28.65
N VAL A 280 -8.25 11.11 -28.65
CA VAL A 280 -9.09 11.28 -27.47
C VAL A 280 -9.80 9.98 -27.12
N ILE A 281 -9.39 9.33 -26.04
CA ILE A 281 -9.96 8.09 -25.53
C ILE A 281 -10.72 8.35 -24.23
N VAL A 282 -11.92 7.79 -24.13
CA VAL A 282 -12.72 7.82 -22.91
C VAL A 282 -12.14 6.85 -21.88
N THR A 283 -11.71 7.36 -20.74
CA THR A 283 -11.09 6.56 -19.66
C THR A 283 -12.05 6.23 -18.54
N GLU A 284 -13.05 7.08 -18.31
CA GLU A 284 -14.03 6.90 -17.24
C GLU A 284 -15.39 7.48 -17.65
N THR A 285 -16.46 6.83 -17.22
CA THR A 285 -17.83 7.30 -17.39
C THR A 285 -18.63 7.05 -16.12
N VAL A 286 -19.41 8.02 -15.66
CA VAL A 286 -20.38 7.80 -14.59
C VAL A 286 -21.48 6.85 -15.07
N ARG A 287 -21.75 5.79 -14.31
CA ARG A 287 -22.76 4.79 -14.65
C ARG A 287 -24.15 5.43 -14.70
N GLY A 288 -24.83 5.30 -15.84
CA GLY A 288 -26.15 5.93 -16.04
C GLY A 288 -26.08 7.44 -16.27
N GLY A 289 -24.90 7.99 -16.56
CA GLY A 289 -24.73 9.38 -16.93
C GLY A 289 -25.45 9.74 -18.24
N PRO A 290 -25.63 11.05 -18.53
CA PRO A 290 -26.45 11.52 -19.65
C PRO A 290 -25.77 11.40 -21.03
N SER A 291 -24.47 11.10 -21.06
CA SER A 291 -23.69 10.92 -22.29
C SER A 291 -23.66 9.45 -22.71
N ALA A 292 -23.92 9.18 -23.99
CA ALA A 292 -24.01 7.83 -24.57
C ALA A 292 -22.64 7.32 -25.08
N VAL A 293 -21.59 7.59 -24.31
CA VAL A 293 -20.21 7.13 -24.56
C VAL A 293 -19.85 6.02 -23.57
N ALA A 294 -18.90 5.17 -23.95
CA ALA A 294 -18.38 4.08 -23.12
C ALA A 294 -16.87 4.22 -22.92
N VAL A 295 -16.37 3.62 -21.84
CA VAL A 295 -14.93 3.49 -21.61
C VAL A 295 -14.29 2.75 -22.79
N ASN A 296 -13.13 3.25 -23.24
CA ASN A 296 -12.38 2.86 -24.44
C ASN A 296 -12.98 3.32 -25.78
N ASP A 297 -14.05 4.11 -25.79
CA ASP A 297 -14.45 4.81 -27.02
C ASP A 297 -13.37 5.82 -27.41
N SER A 298 -13.06 5.89 -28.70
CA SER A 298 -12.22 6.95 -29.25
C SER A 298 -13.08 8.06 -29.83
N VAL A 299 -13.02 9.27 -29.27
CA VAL A 299 -13.77 10.43 -29.72
C VAL A 299 -13.03 11.08 -30.89
N VAL A 300 -13.64 11.05 -32.06
CA VAL A 300 -13.03 11.50 -33.32
C VAL A 300 -13.50 12.90 -33.71
N ALA A 301 -14.71 13.28 -33.29
CA ALA A 301 -15.28 14.59 -33.58
C ALA A 301 -16.36 15.02 -32.57
N VAL A 302 -16.56 16.33 -32.43
CA VAL A 302 -17.66 16.97 -31.67
C VAL A 302 -18.41 17.87 -32.65
N ASP A 303 -19.72 17.65 -32.81
CA ASP A 303 -20.57 18.35 -33.79
C ASP A 303 -19.97 18.42 -35.22
N GLY A 304 -19.22 17.39 -35.61
CA GLY A 304 -18.55 17.27 -36.90
C GLY A 304 -17.17 17.95 -36.99
N GLU A 305 -16.75 18.69 -35.96
CA GLU A 305 -15.39 19.21 -35.82
C GLU A 305 -14.47 18.10 -35.31
N ARG A 306 -13.38 17.82 -36.03
CA ARG A 306 -12.41 16.78 -35.65
C ARG A 306 -11.71 17.16 -34.34
N VAL A 307 -11.54 16.19 -33.46
CA VAL A 307 -10.78 16.34 -32.21
C VAL A 307 -9.75 15.23 -32.11
N ASP A 308 -8.51 15.59 -31.78
CA ASP A 308 -7.36 14.69 -31.64
C ASP A 308 -6.65 14.85 -30.29
N SER A 309 -6.97 15.92 -29.57
CA SER A 309 -6.40 16.29 -28.29
C SER A 309 -7.48 16.62 -27.27
N ARG A 310 -7.14 16.50 -25.98
CA ARG A 310 -7.99 16.86 -24.85
C ARG A 310 -8.36 18.35 -24.91
N SER A 311 -7.41 19.21 -25.26
CA SER A 311 -7.63 20.65 -25.43
C SER A 311 -8.59 20.94 -26.59
N ALA A 312 -8.44 20.28 -27.75
CA ALA A 312 -9.38 20.39 -28.86
C ALA A 312 -10.79 19.89 -28.49
N PHE A 313 -10.88 18.74 -27.80
CA PHE A 313 -12.15 18.22 -27.30
C PHE A 313 -12.85 19.19 -26.34
N ARG A 314 -12.10 19.74 -25.38
CA ARG A 314 -12.61 20.76 -24.46
C ARG A 314 -13.07 22.02 -25.19
N ALA A 315 -12.27 22.52 -26.13
CA ALA A 315 -12.59 23.71 -26.91
C ALA A 315 -13.84 23.54 -27.77
N ALA A 316 -13.99 22.38 -28.43
CA ALA A 316 -15.18 22.07 -29.22
C ALA A 316 -16.43 22.03 -28.33
N LEU A 317 -16.35 21.42 -27.14
CA LEU A 317 -17.46 21.39 -26.18
C LEU A 317 -17.77 22.75 -25.54
N ALA A 318 -16.79 23.65 -25.42
CA ALA A 318 -17.00 25.01 -24.91
C ALA A 318 -18.04 25.80 -25.71
N ASN A 319 -18.11 25.54 -27.01
CA ASN A 319 -19.05 26.19 -27.92
C ASN A 319 -20.45 25.57 -27.92
N THR A 320 -20.67 24.50 -27.14
CA THR A 320 -21.96 23.77 -27.10
C THR A 320 -22.85 24.26 -25.96
N THR A 321 -24.15 24.39 -26.22
CA THR A 321 -25.18 24.70 -25.22
C THR A 321 -26.04 23.47 -24.97
N GLY A 322 -25.76 22.75 -23.88
CA GLY A 322 -26.52 21.57 -23.48
C GLY A 322 -26.08 20.27 -24.16
N ARG A 323 -26.99 19.63 -24.91
CA ARG A 323 -26.78 18.33 -25.55
C ARG A 323 -26.18 18.52 -26.95
N THR A 324 -25.04 17.89 -27.18
CA THR A 324 -24.26 17.90 -28.43
C THR A 324 -24.11 16.47 -28.97
N THR A 325 -23.60 16.32 -30.19
CA THR A 325 -23.29 15.03 -30.79
C THR A 325 -21.79 14.82 -30.85
N VAL A 326 -21.31 13.69 -30.35
CA VAL A 326 -19.92 13.27 -30.53
C VAL A 326 -19.86 12.07 -31.46
N THR A 327 -18.87 12.06 -32.35
CA THR A 327 -18.57 10.90 -33.19
C THR A 327 -17.53 10.07 -32.46
N VAL A 328 -17.90 8.85 -32.08
CA VAL A 328 -17.01 7.89 -31.45
C VAL A 328 -16.67 6.76 -32.42
N GLU A 329 -15.47 6.22 -32.29
CA GLU A 329 -15.07 4.98 -32.93
C GLU A 329 -15.03 3.86 -31.87
N ARG A 330 -15.83 2.81 -32.11
CA ARG A 330 -15.94 1.63 -31.26
C ARG A 330 -15.90 0.39 -32.15
N ASP A 331 -15.03 -0.56 -31.83
CA ASP A 331 -14.87 -1.81 -32.59
C ASP A 331 -14.65 -1.59 -34.11
N GLY A 332 -13.99 -0.49 -34.49
CA GLY A 332 -13.71 -0.11 -35.88
C GLY A 332 -14.90 0.48 -36.64
N ALA A 333 -16.02 0.75 -35.96
CA ALA A 333 -17.18 1.45 -36.53
C ALA A 333 -17.33 2.84 -35.91
N ARG A 334 -17.71 3.82 -36.74
CA ARG A 334 -18.00 5.19 -36.28
C ARG A 334 -19.48 5.37 -36.02
N GLU A 335 -19.81 5.86 -34.84
CA GLU A 335 -21.17 6.11 -34.39
C GLU A 335 -21.29 7.54 -33.89
N GLN A 336 -22.42 8.19 -34.21
CA GLN A 336 -22.78 9.48 -33.61
C GLN A 336 -23.62 9.23 -32.38
N VAL A 337 -23.15 9.69 -31.23
CA VAL A 337 -23.79 9.49 -29.94
C VAL A 337 -24.02 10.83 -29.26
N ALA A 338 -25.06 10.89 -28.42
CA ALA A 338 -25.36 12.08 -27.66
C ALA A 338 -24.34 12.30 -26.52
N PHE A 339 -23.99 13.55 -26.28
CA PHE A 339 -23.13 13.95 -25.19
C PHE A 339 -23.67 15.21 -24.52
N VAL A 340 -23.54 15.31 -23.19
CA VAL A 340 -23.97 16.50 -22.44
C VAL A 340 -22.75 17.09 -21.75
N ALA A 341 -22.35 18.28 -22.18
CA ALA A 341 -21.17 18.95 -21.65
C ALA A 341 -21.52 19.87 -20.47
N GLY A 342 -20.81 19.71 -19.36
CA GLY A 342 -20.94 20.54 -18.17
C GLY A 342 -20.42 19.84 -16.92
N ALA A 343 -20.45 20.51 -15.78
CA ALA A 343 -20.08 19.90 -14.52
C ALA A 343 -21.14 18.88 -14.11
N TYR A 344 -20.78 17.59 -14.03
CA TYR A 344 -21.67 16.54 -13.53
C TYR A 344 -21.61 16.50 -12.00
N LEU A 345 -22.74 16.64 -11.35
CA LEU A 345 -22.83 16.84 -9.90
C LEU A 345 -23.99 16.03 -9.33
N THR A 346 -23.84 15.56 -8.09
CA THR A 346 -24.98 15.12 -7.26
C THR A 346 -25.44 16.28 -6.39
N VAL A 347 -26.74 16.60 -6.45
CA VAL A 347 -27.35 17.65 -5.63
C VAL A 347 -27.54 17.13 -4.20
N LEU A 348 -26.97 17.81 -3.20
CA LEU A 348 -27.09 17.39 -1.80
C LEU A 348 -28.42 17.85 -1.20
N PRO A 349 -29.17 16.97 -0.51
CA PRO A 349 -30.43 17.34 0.13
C PRO A 349 -30.26 18.40 1.22
N GLY A 350 -31.12 19.43 1.19
CA GLY A 350 -31.12 20.51 2.18
C GLY A 350 -30.01 21.55 1.99
N GLU A 351 -29.34 21.52 0.84
CA GLU A 351 -28.30 22.48 0.49
C GLU A 351 -28.80 23.49 -0.58
N PRO A 352 -28.10 24.61 -0.82
CA PRO A 352 -28.62 25.74 -1.58
C PRO A 352 -29.26 25.43 -2.95
N LEU A 353 -28.60 24.61 -3.78
CA LEU A 353 -29.13 24.24 -5.09
C LEU A 353 -30.41 23.40 -4.98
N ALA A 354 -30.52 22.52 -3.97
CA ALA A 354 -31.75 21.77 -3.69
C ALA A 354 -32.88 22.69 -3.22
N GLU A 355 -32.58 23.67 -2.36
CA GLU A 355 -33.56 24.65 -1.87
C GLU A 355 -34.12 25.53 -3.00
N ALA A 356 -33.30 25.80 -4.03
CA ALA A 356 -33.71 26.50 -5.24
C ALA A 356 -34.58 25.66 -6.21
N GLY A 357 -34.86 24.39 -5.87
CA GLY A 357 -35.77 23.52 -6.62
C GLY A 357 -35.09 22.51 -7.54
N ALA A 358 -33.76 22.37 -7.48
CA ALA A 358 -33.07 21.28 -8.16
C ALA A 358 -33.38 19.91 -7.49
N PRO A 359 -33.35 18.81 -8.25
CA PRO A 359 -33.76 17.49 -7.75
C PRO A 359 -32.73 16.93 -6.75
N ALA A 360 -33.07 17.01 -5.46
CA ALA A 360 -32.19 16.58 -4.36
C ALA A 360 -31.91 15.06 -4.42
N GLY A 361 -30.63 14.69 -4.33
CA GLY A 361 -30.16 13.30 -4.40
C GLY A 361 -29.94 12.79 -5.81
N ASP A 362 -30.45 13.48 -6.83
CA ASP A 362 -30.28 13.10 -8.23
C ASP A 362 -29.08 13.82 -8.88
N PRO A 363 -28.47 13.19 -9.89
CA PRO A 363 -27.43 13.85 -10.65
C PRO A 363 -27.99 14.89 -11.63
N VAL A 364 -27.26 15.98 -11.78
CA VAL A 364 -27.50 17.04 -12.76
C VAL A 364 -26.19 17.39 -13.46
N VAL A 365 -26.28 17.96 -14.67
CA VAL A 365 -25.11 18.53 -15.36
C VAL A 365 -25.24 20.04 -15.43
N VAL A 366 -24.52 20.77 -14.59
CA VAL A 366 -24.48 22.24 -14.62
C VAL A 366 -23.72 22.68 -15.86
N THR A 367 -24.42 23.43 -16.70
CA THR A 367 -23.91 23.90 -17.99
C THR A 367 -23.47 25.36 -17.94
N ALA A 368 -24.06 26.18 -17.07
CA ALA A 368 -23.70 27.57 -16.91
C ALA A 368 -24.02 28.12 -15.52
N VAL A 369 -23.26 29.14 -15.10
CA VAL A 369 -23.48 29.95 -13.89
C VAL A 369 -23.46 31.42 -14.30
N ASP A 370 -24.51 32.18 -13.95
CA ASP A 370 -24.73 33.58 -14.36
C ASP A 370 -24.56 33.83 -15.88
N GLY A 371 -24.88 32.81 -16.68
CA GLY A 371 -24.75 32.84 -18.14
C GLY A 371 -23.33 32.52 -18.65
N GLU A 372 -22.35 32.37 -17.77
CA GLU A 372 -21.00 31.92 -18.11
C GLU A 372 -20.94 30.39 -18.24
N ARG A 373 -20.24 29.91 -19.27
CA ARG A 373 -20.18 28.47 -19.58
C ARG A 373 -19.32 27.73 -18.56
N VAL A 374 -19.87 26.64 -18.03
CA VAL A 374 -19.16 25.71 -17.14
C VAL A 374 -19.05 24.36 -17.84
N LEU A 375 -17.83 23.85 -18.00
CA LEU A 375 -17.57 22.56 -18.67
C LEU A 375 -17.33 21.40 -17.70
N ASP A 376 -16.79 21.67 -16.52
CA ASP A 376 -16.45 20.65 -15.53
C ASP A 376 -16.50 21.23 -14.12
N ALA A 377 -16.26 20.38 -13.14
CA ALA A 377 -16.26 20.77 -11.73
C ALA A 377 -15.21 21.86 -11.42
N THR A 378 -14.04 21.83 -12.06
CA THR A 378 -13.00 22.84 -11.86
C THR A 378 -13.46 24.22 -12.32
N ALA A 379 -14.06 24.31 -13.51
CA ALA A 379 -14.64 25.55 -14.02
C ALA A 379 -15.80 26.05 -13.14
N LEU A 380 -16.60 25.13 -12.58
CA LEU A 380 -17.67 25.49 -11.66
C LEU A 380 -17.12 26.10 -10.36
N ILE A 381 -16.12 25.45 -9.76
CA ILE A 381 -15.50 25.94 -8.51
C ILE A 381 -14.87 27.31 -8.76
N ALA A 382 -14.10 27.47 -9.84
CA ALA A 382 -13.51 28.75 -10.20
C ALA A 382 -14.57 29.86 -10.38
N ALA A 383 -15.72 29.55 -10.99
CA ALA A 383 -16.82 30.50 -11.14
C ALA A 383 -17.49 30.88 -9.81
N LEU A 384 -17.42 30.01 -8.80
CA LEU A 384 -17.98 30.26 -7.46
C LEU A 384 -16.97 30.95 -6.51
N ASP A 385 -15.67 30.75 -6.70
CA ASP A 385 -14.63 31.35 -5.85
C ASP A 385 -14.69 32.89 -5.87
N ASP A 386 -15.16 33.48 -6.98
CA ASP A 386 -15.36 34.93 -7.14
C ASP A 386 -16.70 35.45 -6.57
N THR A 387 -17.50 34.58 -5.91
CA THR A 387 -18.83 34.92 -5.38
C THR A 387 -18.87 35.03 -3.86
N GLU A 388 -19.82 35.81 -3.34
CA GLU A 388 -20.00 36.02 -1.90
C GLU A 388 -21.10 35.10 -1.31
N PRO A 389 -20.94 34.60 -0.07
CA PRO A 389 -22.02 33.92 0.63
C PRO A 389 -23.28 34.78 0.73
N GLY A 390 -24.44 34.20 0.38
CA GLY A 390 -25.72 34.89 0.34
C GLY A 390 -26.01 35.65 -0.96
N GLN A 391 -25.07 35.69 -1.92
CA GLN A 391 -25.31 36.20 -3.26
C GLN A 391 -26.32 35.30 -4.00
N GLU A 392 -27.21 35.90 -4.78
CA GLU A 392 -28.14 35.16 -5.66
C GLU A 392 -27.51 35.04 -7.06
N ILE A 393 -27.40 33.81 -7.55
CA ILE A 393 -26.83 33.49 -8.87
C ILE A 393 -27.77 32.60 -9.67
N ALA A 394 -27.72 32.68 -11.00
CA ALA A 394 -28.48 31.84 -11.91
C ALA A 394 -27.67 30.60 -12.31
N VAL A 395 -28.11 29.40 -11.93
CA VAL A 395 -27.48 28.12 -12.27
C VAL A 395 -28.31 27.40 -13.33
N THR A 396 -27.75 27.18 -14.51
CA THR A 396 -28.42 26.41 -15.58
C THR A 396 -27.90 24.98 -15.61
N ALA A 397 -28.79 24.01 -15.37
CA ALA A 397 -28.45 22.60 -15.31
C ALA A 397 -29.33 21.75 -16.23
N PHE A 398 -28.74 20.67 -16.75
CA PHE A 398 -29.42 19.65 -17.52
C PHE A 398 -29.82 18.49 -16.61
N HIS A 399 -31.11 18.14 -16.62
CA HIS A 399 -31.68 17.03 -15.87
C HIS A 399 -32.88 16.46 -16.64
N ASP A 400 -33.04 15.14 -16.66
CA ASP A 400 -34.14 14.44 -17.34
C ASP A 400 -34.38 14.81 -18.83
N GLY A 401 -33.31 15.22 -19.53
CA GLY A 401 -33.41 15.56 -20.95
C GLY A 401 -33.68 17.05 -21.23
N GLU A 402 -33.91 17.84 -20.20
CA GLU A 402 -34.29 19.25 -20.30
C GLU A 402 -33.26 20.16 -19.60
N LEU A 403 -33.12 21.40 -20.07
CA LEU A 403 -32.35 22.45 -19.39
C LEU A 403 -33.29 23.27 -18.51
N ALA A 404 -32.92 23.44 -17.25
CA ALA A 404 -33.61 24.29 -16.30
C ALA A 404 -32.62 25.30 -15.68
N THR A 405 -33.10 26.51 -15.41
CA THR A 405 -32.35 27.54 -14.69
C THR A 405 -32.94 27.74 -13.30
N TYR A 406 -32.07 27.69 -12.30
CA TYR A 406 -32.39 27.84 -10.89
C TYR A 406 -31.75 29.11 -10.37
N ASN A 407 -32.51 29.97 -9.69
CA ASN A 407 -31.96 31.10 -8.98
C ASN A 407 -31.58 30.63 -7.56
N VAL A 408 -30.29 30.56 -7.29
CA VAL A 408 -29.73 29.97 -6.07
C VAL A 408 -29.16 31.07 -5.20
N THR A 409 -29.56 31.11 -3.93
CA THR A 409 -28.88 31.92 -2.91
C THR A 409 -27.73 31.11 -2.32
N LEU A 410 -26.50 31.54 -2.53
CA LEU A 410 -25.32 30.77 -2.16
C LEU A 410 -25.17 30.60 -0.65
N GLY A 411 -24.78 29.40 -0.23
CA GLY A 411 -24.37 29.10 1.13
C GLY A 411 -22.96 29.63 1.44
N ASN A 412 -22.44 29.28 2.61
CA ASN A 412 -21.07 29.63 3.01
C ASN A 412 -20.23 28.37 3.18
N GLN A 413 -19.14 28.28 2.42
CA GLN A 413 -18.08 27.30 2.67
C GLN A 413 -16.74 28.03 2.68
N ASP A 414 -16.08 28.06 3.85
CA ASP A 414 -14.76 28.67 4.06
C ASP A 414 -14.65 30.15 3.57
N GLY A 415 -15.77 30.87 3.54
CA GLY A 415 -15.83 32.28 3.12
C GLY A 415 -16.16 32.52 1.65
N ALA A 416 -16.24 31.46 0.82
CA ALA A 416 -16.69 31.52 -0.56
C ALA A 416 -18.17 31.08 -0.71
N GLY A 417 -18.79 31.49 -1.81
CA GLY A 417 -20.14 31.06 -2.17
C GLY A 417 -20.24 29.55 -2.41
N PHE A 418 -21.25 28.91 -1.82
CA PHE A 418 -21.40 27.46 -1.83
C PHE A 418 -22.73 27.01 -2.45
N LEU A 419 -22.67 26.04 -3.38
CA LEU A 419 -23.86 25.52 -4.08
C LEU A 419 -24.52 24.30 -3.42
N GLY A 420 -23.81 23.54 -2.58
CA GLY A 420 -24.40 22.32 -2.03
C GLY A 420 -24.34 21.09 -2.91
N VAL A 421 -23.20 20.84 -3.56
CA VAL A 421 -23.08 19.78 -4.57
C VAL A 421 -21.88 18.89 -4.33
N GLN A 422 -21.99 17.63 -4.76
CA GLN A 422 -20.85 16.71 -4.81
C GLN A 422 -20.46 16.51 -6.28
N PRO A 423 -19.34 17.11 -6.74
CA PRO A 423 -18.92 17.01 -8.13
C PRO A 423 -18.32 15.64 -8.47
N ALA A 424 -18.52 15.21 -9.72
CA ALA A 424 -17.75 14.15 -10.36
C ALA A 424 -16.63 14.74 -11.23
N ARG A 425 -15.62 13.91 -11.55
CA ARG A 425 -14.54 14.27 -12.47
C ARG A 425 -15.01 14.25 -13.93
N GLY A 426 -14.30 14.98 -14.77
CA GLY A 426 -14.53 15.02 -16.21
C GLY A 426 -15.66 15.95 -16.65
N ILE A 427 -15.89 15.99 -17.95
CA ILE A 427 -16.94 16.81 -18.59
C ILE A 427 -18.18 15.92 -18.77
N GLY A 428 -19.31 16.30 -18.18
CA GLY A 428 -20.54 15.51 -18.21
C GLY A 428 -20.43 14.16 -17.49
N GLY A 429 -19.45 14.02 -16.58
CA GLY A 429 -19.14 12.76 -15.90
C GLY A 429 -18.34 11.80 -16.78
N VAL A 430 -17.66 12.33 -17.80
CA VAL A 430 -16.79 11.58 -18.72
C VAL A 430 -15.38 12.13 -18.63
N SER A 431 -14.42 11.26 -18.28
CA SER A 431 -12.99 11.58 -18.27
C SER A 431 -12.36 11.07 -19.57
N VAL A 432 -11.43 11.87 -20.12
CA VAL A 432 -10.71 11.52 -21.35
C VAL A 432 -9.21 11.71 -21.20
N THR A 433 -8.45 10.98 -21.99
CA THR A 433 -7.03 11.20 -22.24
C THR A 433 -6.81 11.20 -23.74
N ASP A 434 -5.80 11.93 -24.21
CA ASP A 434 -5.40 11.95 -25.61
C ASP A 434 -4.02 11.31 -25.86
N PHE A 435 -3.36 10.91 -24.78
CA PHE A 435 -2.03 10.31 -24.79
C PHE A 435 -2.07 8.90 -24.20
N GLY A 436 -2.76 8.71 -23.08
CA GLY A 436 -3.05 7.39 -22.49
C GLY A 436 -1.91 6.77 -21.69
N THR A 437 -1.09 7.58 -21.02
CA THR A 437 -0.13 7.13 -19.99
C THR A 437 -0.75 7.05 -18.60
N GLU A 438 -0.30 6.08 -17.81
CA GLU A 438 -0.54 6.00 -16.38
C GLU A 438 0.69 6.55 -15.65
N LEU A 439 0.57 7.70 -14.99
CA LEU A 439 1.69 8.36 -14.33
C LEU A 439 1.91 7.85 -12.90
N TYR A 440 3.17 7.54 -12.58
CA TYR A 440 3.61 7.11 -11.26
C TYR A 440 3.91 8.33 -10.38
N PRO A 441 3.24 8.52 -9.22
CA PRO A 441 3.47 9.67 -8.35
C PRO A 441 4.73 9.46 -7.47
N ALA A 442 5.91 9.47 -8.10
CA ALA A 442 7.19 9.12 -7.48
C ALA A 442 7.49 9.93 -6.20
N GLY A 443 7.19 11.24 -6.22
CA GLY A 443 7.38 12.14 -5.09
C GLY A 443 6.47 11.81 -3.89
N THR A 444 5.24 11.36 -4.14
CA THR A 444 4.31 10.94 -3.09
C THR A 444 4.84 9.71 -2.34
N TYR A 445 5.38 8.71 -3.06
CA TYR A 445 5.99 7.53 -2.42
C TYR A 445 7.25 7.89 -1.63
N LEU A 446 8.08 8.79 -2.15
CA LEU A 446 9.28 9.24 -1.46
C LEU A 446 8.92 10.01 -0.17
N THR A 447 7.90 10.86 -0.23
CA THR A 447 7.33 11.57 0.93
C THR A 447 6.73 10.59 1.95
N ALA A 448 6.03 9.56 1.49
CA ALA A 448 5.49 8.50 2.35
C ALA A 448 6.59 7.72 3.08
N LEU A 449 7.81 7.66 2.53
CA LEU A 449 9.02 7.09 3.14
C LEU A 449 9.81 8.09 4.01
N GLY A 450 9.29 9.30 4.20
CA GLY A 450 9.83 10.28 5.14
C GLY A 450 10.64 11.41 4.51
N ALA A 451 10.71 11.50 3.17
CA ALA A 451 11.27 12.69 2.53
C ALA A 451 10.50 13.95 2.94
N ALA A 452 11.22 15.07 2.99
CA ALA A 452 10.60 16.35 3.26
C ALA A 452 9.77 16.78 2.05
N PRO A 453 8.48 17.12 2.20
CA PRO A 453 7.73 17.73 1.11
C PRO A 453 8.30 19.12 0.82
N ASP A 454 8.18 19.55 -0.42
CA ASP A 454 8.51 20.92 -0.83
C ASP A 454 7.63 21.90 -0.02
N GLY A 455 8.26 22.87 0.65
CA GLY A 455 7.58 23.81 1.55
C GLY A 455 7.67 23.49 3.05
N GLY A 456 8.34 22.39 3.43
CA GLY A 456 8.64 22.06 4.82
C GLY A 456 7.48 21.40 5.57
N ALA A 457 7.80 20.53 6.52
CA ALA A 457 6.76 19.91 7.32
C ALA A 457 6.18 20.92 8.31
N GLY A 458 4.87 21.18 8.19
CA GLY A 458 4.08 21.81 9.24
C GLY A 458 4.32 21.15 10.60
N GLY A 459 3.95 21.85 11.69
CA GLY A 459 4.39 21.68 13.10
C GLY A 459 4.23 20.30 13.81
N VAL A 460 4.29 19.20 13.10
CA VAL A 460 4.33 17.82 13.58
C VAL A 460 5.73 17.51 14.11
N GLY A 461 5.82 17.05 15.36
CA GLY A 461 7.09 16.71 15.99
C GLY A 461 7.82 15.53 15.31
N PRO A 462 9.16 15.44 15.41
CA PRO A 462 9.96 14.39 14.76
C PRO A 462 9.53 12.95 15.10
N ILE A 463 9.11 12.72 16.35
CA ILE A 463 8.64 11.42 16.81
C ILE A 463 7.34 11.03 16.12
N GLN A 464 6.37 11.95 16.05
CA GLN A 464 5.09 11.70 15.38
C GLN A 464 5.28 11.46 13.89
N ARG A 465 6.19 12.22 13.25
CA ARG A 465 6.56 12.00 11.86
C ARG A 465 7.14 10.59 11.66
N PHE A 466 8.13 10.20 12.46
CA PHE A 466 8.76 8.89 12.35
C PHE A 466 7.74 7.74 12.46
N PHE A 467 6.85 7.79 13.46
CA PHE A 467 5.83 6.74 13.62
C PHE A 467 4.75 6.79 12.54
N GLY A 468 4.39 7.98 12.03
CA GLY A 468 3.52 8.13 10.87
C GLY A 468 4.11 7.49 9.60
N THR A 469 5.38 7.80 9.30
CA THR A 469 6.14 7.20 8.20
C THR A 469 6.28 5.68 8.37
N LEU A 470 6.53 5.20 9.59
CA LEU A 470 6.56 3.77 9.90
C LEU A 470 5.24 3.11 9.51
N ILE A 471 4.11 3.64 9.96
CA ILE A 471 2.78 3.08 9.65
C ILE A 471 2.51 3.12 8.15
N GLY A 472 2.78 4.25 7.49
CA GLY A 472 2.63 4.38 6.03
C GLY A 472 3.44 3.34 5.26
N THR A 473 4.71 3.16 5.64
CA THR A 473 5.63 2.18 5.03
C THR A 473 5.11 0.74 5.09
N LEU A 474 4.39 0.35 6.15
CA LEU A 474 3.83 -1.00 6.26
C LEU A 474 2.72 -1.29 5.25
N VAL A 475 2.04 -0.24 4.80
CA VAL A 475 0.90 -0.32 3.89
C VAL A 475 1.33 -0.18 2.43
N LEU A 476 2.47 0.46 2.15
CA LEU A 476 2.99 0.70 0.80
C LEU A 476 2.98 -0.53 -0.14
N PRO A 477 3.36 -1.76 0.27
CA PRO A 477 3.33 -2.92 -0.61
C PRO A 477 1.92 -3.34 -1.08
N PHE A 478 0.88 -2.79 -0.47
CA PHE A 478 -0.53 -3.10 -0.73
C PHE A 478 -1.36 -1.82 -0.93
N ALA A 479 -0.71 -0.69 -1.19
CA ALA A 479 -1.34 0.61 -1.18
C ALA A 479 -2.51 0.74 -2.16
N SER A 480 -2.42 0.10 -3.34
CA SER A 480 -3.53 0.10 -4.30
C SER A 480 -4.63 -0.92 -3.95
N ALA A 481 -4.30 -1.96 -3.20
CA ALA A 481 -5.27 -2.98 -2.74
C ALA A 481 -6.11 -2.49 -1.55
N ILE A 482 -5.54 -1.61 -0.71
CA ILE A 482 -6.22 -1.02 0.44
C ILE A 482 -6.85 0.30 -0.03
N GLY A 483 -8.04 0.19 -0.61
CA GLY A 483 -8.83 1.35 -1.03
C GLY A 483 -8.98 2.38 0.11
N GLY A 484 -8.82 3.67 -0.21
CA GLY A 484 -8.98 4.77 0.75
C GLY A 484 -7.68 5.49 1.17
N ILE A 485 -6.50 5.04 0.72
CA ILE A 485 -5.21 5.71 1.00
C ILE A 485 -4.79 6.65 -0.15
N GLY A 486 -5.51 6.63 -1.27
CA GLY A 486 -5.29 7.55 -2.40
C GLY A 486 -4.03 7.26 -3.23
N LEU A 487 -3.36 6.12 -3.01
CA LEU A 487 -2.19 5.71 -3.78
C LEU A 487 -2.59 4.72 -4.89
N PRO A 488 -2.34 5.05 -6.17
CA PRO A 488 -2.80 4.23 -7.29
C PRO A 488 -1.99 2.95 -7.49
N PHE A 489 -0.74 2.89 -7.03
CA PHE A 489 0.16 1.75 -7.22
C PHE A 489 0.67 1.16 -5.89
N ASN A 490 1.11 -0.10 -5.95
CA ASN A 490 1.84 -0.72 -4.85
C ASN A 490 3.32 -0.33 -4.91
N PHE A 491 3.93 -0.14 -3.75
CA PHE A 491 5.37 0.11 -3.64
C PHE A 491 6.04 -1.00 -2.82
N ALA A 492 6.85 -1.79 -3.51
CA ALA A 492 7.54 -2.96 -2.97
C ALA A 492 9.07 -2.73 -2.81
N GLY A 493 9.48 -1.46 -2.74
CA GLY A 493 10.88 -1.03 -2.76
C GLY A 493 11.32 -0.45 -4.11
N PHE A 494 12.51 0.14 -4.14
CA PHE A 494 13.14 0.75 -5.33
C PHE A 494 13.71 -0.34 -6.25
N GLN A 495 12.89 -0.93 -7.11
CA GLN A 495 13.30 -2.08 -7.92
C GLN A 495 12.62 -2.14 -9.29
N GLY A 496 13.28 -2.76 -10.26
CA GLY A 496 12.73 -2.91 -11.60
C GLY A 496 12.51 -1.55 -12.29
N PRO A 497 11.42 -1.40 -13.07
CA PRO A 497 11.22 -0.22 -13.91
C PRO A 497 11.17 1.10 -13.12
N ILE A 498 10.64 1.09 -11.90
CA ILE A 498 10.48 2.32 -11.10
C ILE A 498 11.80 2.91 -10.59
N THR A 499 12.92 2.18 -10.68
CA THR A 499 14.24 2.72 -10.29
C THR A 499 14.66 3.92 -11.14
N ASN A 500 14.14 4.00 -12.37
CA ASN A 500 14.40 5.11 -13.29
C ASN A 500 13.67 6.42 -12.89
N PHE A 501 12.75 6.37 -11.93
CA PHE A 501 12.03 7.55 -11.44
C PHE A 501 12.76 8.26 -10.29
N TYR A 502 13.90 7.72 -9.87
CA TYR A 502 14.64 8.22 -8.73
C TYR A 502 16.11 8.39 -9.07
N VAL A 503 16.71 9.44 -8.53
CA VAL A 503 18.16 9.71 -8.59
C VAL A 503 18.72 9.82 -7.18
N ALA A 504 20.04 9.73 -7.05
CA ALA A 504 20.75 9.73 -5.78
C ALA A 504 21.58 11.00 -5.62
N ASP A 505 20.91 12.13 -5.45
CA ASP A 505 21.54 13.45 -5.53
C ASP A 505 21.65 14.13 -4.15
N GLY A 506 22.77 14.82 -3.91
CA GLY A 506 22.93 15.85 -2.87
C GLY A 506 22.85 15.42 -1.39
N GLY A 507 22.44 14.20 -1.07
CA GLY A 507 22.27 13.74 0.31
C GLY A 507 23.52 13.12 0.95
N PRO A 508 23.47 12.79 2.26
CA PRO A 508 24.62 12.36 3.05
C PRO A 508 25.25 11.04 2.57
N LEU A 509 24.50 10.22 1.83
CA LEU A 509 24.96 8.95 1.26
C LEU A 509 25.11 8.97 -0.26
N SER A 510 24.90 10.12 -0.93
CA SER A 510 25.01 10.22 -2.40
C SER A 510 26.36 9.70 -2.95
N PHE A 511 27.45 9.82 -2.16
CA PHE A 511 28.78 9.36 -2.53
C PHE A 511 28.93 7.86 -2.78
N ILE A 512 28.00 7.01 -2.30
CA ILE A 512 28.07 5.55 -2.51
C ILE A 512 27.48 5.11 -3.85
N GLY A 513 26.82 6.02 -4.58
CA GLY A 513 26.17 5.77 -5.87
C GLY A 513 24.75 5.21 -5.74
N LYS A 514 23.93 5.47 -6.78
CA LYS A 514 22.51 5.15 -6.81
C LYS A 514 22.20 3.65 -6.63
N ASP A 515 22.98 2.78 -7.28
CA ASP A 515 22.69 1.35 -7.30
C ASP A 515 22.88 0.73 -5.90
N VAL A 516 23.94 1.13 -5.20
CA VAL A 516 24.20 0.69 -3.82
C VAL A 516 23.14 1.27 -2.89
N LEU A 517 22.76 2.52 -3.07
CA LEU A 517 21.75 3.17 -2.24
C LEU A 517 20.37 2.48 -2.38
N PHE A 518 19.95 2.10 -3.59
CA PHE A 518 18.72 1.33 -3.80
C PHE A 518 18.79 -0.05 -3.16
N VAL A 519 19.93 -0.74 -3.24
CA VAL A 519 20.12 -2.02 -2.53
C VAL A 519 19.95 -1.81 -1.02
N LEU A 520 20.61 -0.82 -0.44
CA LEU A 520 20.48 -0.52 0.99
C LEU A 520 19.05 -0.13 1.37
N ALA A 521 18.37 0.67 0.55
CA ALA A 521 16.98 1.05 0.76
C ALA A 521 16.06 -0.17 0.75
N ASN A 522 16.21 -1.07 -0.21
CA ASN A 522 15.41 -2.29 -0.30
C ASN A 522 15.67 -3.26 0.85
N LEU A 523 16.94 -3.46 1.22
CA LEU A 523 17.30 -4.31 2.37
C LEU A 523 16.74 -3.72 3.67
N ALA A 524 16.83 -2.40 3.85
CA ALA A 524 16.29 -1.73 5.03
C ALA A 524 14.76 -1.79 5.07
N PHE A 525 14.09 -1.50 3.95
CA PHE A 525 12.65 -1.57 3.79
C PHE A 525 12.12 -2.95 4.19
N TRP A 526 12.63 -4.01 3.57
CA TRP A 526 12.15 -5.37 3.84
C TRP A 526 12.61 -5.93 5.18
N THR A 527 13.79 -5.55 5.67
CA THR A 527 14.23 -5.96 7.02
C THR A 527 13.31 -5.37 8.09
N GLY A 528 13.02 -4.08 8.03
CA GLY A 528 12.09 -3.44 8.97
C GLY A 528 10.67 -3.99 8.83
N TRP A 529 10.19 -4.16 7.59
CA TRP A 529 8.84 -4.65 7.32
C TRP A 529 8.66 -6.08 7.86
N ILE A 530 9.59 -6.99 7.58
CA ILE A 530 9.50 -8.36 8.08
C ILE A 530 9.67 -8.43 9.60
N ASN A 531 10.61 -7.68 10.17
CA ASN A 531 10.85 -7.71 11.62
C ASN A 531 9.64 -7.21 12.40
N VAL A 532 9.00 -6.12 11.96
CA VAL A 532 7.83 -5.62 12.67
C VAL A 532 6.68 -6.62 12.59
N GLN A 533 6.46 -7.25 11.44
CA GLN A 533 5.42 -8.25 11.24
C GLN A 533 5.69 -9.50 12.07
N LEU A 534 6.94 -9.97 12.14
CA LEU A 534 7.34 -11.10 12.99
C LEU A 534 7.13 -10.78 14.48
N GLY A 535 7.43 -9.55 14.90
CA GLY A 535 7.16 -9.07 16.27
C GLY A 535 5.67 -9.04 16.58
N PHE A 536 4.84 -8.45 15.71
CA PHE A 536 3.38 -8.42 15.87
C PHE A 536 2.77 -9.83 15.89
N PHE A 537 3.18 -10.70 14.97
CA PHE A 537 2.67 -12.06 14.89
C PHE A 537 2.98 -12.84 16.17
N ASN A 538 4.21 -12.73 16.69
CA ASN A 538 4.57 -13.39 17.96
C ASN A 538 3.96 -12.73 19.21
N CYS A 539 3.39 -11.53 19.12
CA CYS A 539 2.58 -10.94 20.20
C CYS A 539 1.16 -11.51 20.28
N ILE A 540 0.68 -12.23 19.26
CA ILE A 540 -0.67 -12.80 19.24
C ILE A 540 -0.83 -13.73 20.47
N PRO A 541 -1.88 -13.54 21.30
CA PRO A 541 -2.08 -14.31 22.53
C PRO A 541 -2.60 -15.74 22.30
N ALA A 542 -1.90 -16.51 21.46
CA ALA A 542 -2.27 -17.86 21.09
C ALA A 542 -1.05 -18.80 21.16
N PHE A 543 -1.25 -20.02 21.62
CA PHE A 543 -0.22 -21.07 21.57
C PHE A 543 -0.18 -21.67 20.16
N PRO A 544 1.00 -21.95 19.55
CA PRO A 544 2.34 -22.04 20.15
C PRO A 544 3.19 -20.76 20.13
N LEU A 545 2.61 -19.58 19.86
CA LEU A 545 3.37 -18.32 19.75
C LEU A 545 3.84 -17.81 21.12
N ASP A 546 4.88 -16.97 21.11
CA ASP A 546 5.42 -16.33 22.32
C ASP A 546 4.36 -15.59 23.13
N GLY A 547 3.44 -14.91 22.45
CA GLY A 547 2.35 -14.16 23.07
C GLY A 547 1.46 -15.05 23.94
N GLY A 548 1.27 -16.31 23.57
CA GLY A 548 0.59 -17.30 24.42
C GLY A 548 1.37 -17.61 25.70
N HIS A 549 2.70 -17.74 25.59
CA HIS A 549 3.58 -17.94 26.75
C HIS A 549 3.64 -16.71 27.66
N ILE A 550 3.76 -15.51 27.08
CA ILE A 550 3.77 -14.23 27.78
C ILE A 550 2.42 -14.01 28.49
N LEU A 551 1.29 -14.25 27.81
CA LEU A 551 -0.04 -14.15 28.41
C LEU A 551 -0.16 -15.09 29.61
N ARG A 552 0.26 -16.34 29.45
CA ARG A 552 0.19 -17.34 30.52
C ARG A 552 1.04 -16.94 31.72
N THR A 553 2.32 -16.62 31.54
CA THR A 553 3.20 -16.29 32.67
C THR A 553 2.79 -14.99 33.34
N SER A 554 2.26 -14.02 32.58
CA SER A 554 1.71 -12.77 33.11
C SER A 554 0.43 -13.01 33.91
N ALA A 555 -0.51 -13.81 33.39
CA ALA A 555 -1.72 -14.21 34.12
C ALA A 555 -1.37 -14.97 35.40
N GLU A 556 -0.39 -15.89 35.36
CA GLU A 556 0.11 -16.58 36.55
C GLU A 556 0.70 -15.60 37.58
N ALA A 557 1.44 -14.58 37.15
CA ALA A 557 1.99 -13.56 38.04
C ALA A 557 0.89 -12.75 38.74
N VAL A 558 -0.14 -12.32 38.02
CA VAL A 558 -1.28 -11.57 38.58
C VAL A 558 -2.12 -12.46 39.50
N ILE A 559 -2.58 -13.61 39.01
CA ILE A 559 -3.48 -14.52 39.74
C ILE A 559 -2.78 -15.08 40.98
N SER A 560 -1.46 -15.25 40.97
CA SER A 560 -0.74 -15.70 42.16
C SER A 560 -0.86 -14.78 43.38
N ARG A 561 -1.11 -13.49 43.15
CA ARG A 561 -1.27 -12.47 44.18
C ARG A 561 -2.70 -12.34 44.68
N LEU A 562 -3.67 -12.95 43.99
CA LEU A 562 -5.08 -12.88 44.35
C LEU A 562 -5.45 -13.97 45.38
N PRO A 563 -6.38 -13.68 46.32
CA PRO A 563 -6.86 -14.63 47.32
C PRO A 563 -7.95 -15.56 46.74
N ILE A 564 -7.63 -16.25 45.65
CA ILE A 564 -8.56 -17.12 44.90
C ILE A 564 -7.96 -18.50 44.71
N ASP A 565 -8.77 -19.56 44.86
CA ASP A 565 -8.33 -20.95 44.64
C ASP A 565 -9.34 -21.77 43.83
N PRO A 566 -8.88 -22.70 42.96
CA PRO A 566 -7.48 -22.99 42.65
C PRO A 566 -6.92 -22.05 41.57
N LYS A 567 -5.80 -21.38 41.88
CA LYS A 567 -5.11 -20.40 41.02
C LYS A 567 -4.81 -20.91 39.60
N ARG A 568 -4.34 -22.16 39.48
CA ARG A 568 -4.01 -22.81 38.19
C ARG A 568 -5.21 -22.87 37.25
N ARG A 569 -6.41 -23.10 37.80
CA ARG A 569 -7.65 -23.19 37.02
C ARG A 569 -8.01 -21.83 36.42
N HIS A 570 -7.84 -20.75 37.18
CA HIS A 570 -8.17 -19.40 36.70
C HIS A 570 -7.20 -18.92 35.63
N VAL A 571 -5.90 -19.23 35.76
CA VAL A 571 -4.90 -18.97 34.70
C VAL A 571 -5.30 -19.69 33.40
N ARG A 572 -5.71 -20.96 33.51
CA ARG A 572 -6.18 -21.73 32.36
C ARG A 572 -7.43 -21.10 31.75
N TYR A 573 -8.39 -20.66 32.56
CA TYR A 573 -9.59 -20.00 32.04
C TYR A 573 -9.26 -18.73 31.26
N VAL A 574 -8.42 -17.84 31.79
CA VAL A 574 -8.02 -16.61 31.09
C VAL A 574 -7.31 -16.92 29.78
N THR A 575 -6.30 -17.79 29.81
CA THR A 575 -5.51 -18.13 28.61
C THR A 575 -6.34 -18.82 27.55
N THR A 576 -7.20 -19.77 27.94
CA THR A 576 -8.11 -20.46 27.02
C THR A 576 -9.22 -19.54 26.51
N SER A 577 -9.82 -18.69 27.33
CA SER A 577 -10.87 -17.78 26.89
C SER A 577 -10.35 -16.79 25.85
N VAL A 578 -9.17 -16.20 26.08
CA VAL A 578 -8.55 -15.28 25.11
C VAL A 578 -8.25 -16.01 23.80
N GLY A 579 -7.62 -17.19 23.85
CA GLY A 579 -7.32 -17.96 22.64
C GLY A 579 -8.56 -18.41 21.86
N VAL A 580 -9.62 -18.83 22.56
CA VAL A 580 -10.89 -19.22 21.92
C VAL A 580 -11.58 -18.00 21.30
N THR A 581 -11.63 -16.87 22.00
CA THR A 581 -12.20 -15.63 21.44
C THR A 581 -11.45 -15.20 20.19
N MET A 582 -10.11 -15.23 20.20
CA MET A 582 -9.29 -14.94 19.03
C MET A 582 -9.64 -15.86 17.84
N LEU A 583 -9.73 -17.17 18.09
CA LEU A 583 -10.10 -18.15 17.06
C LEU A 583 -11.51 -17.88 16.51
N VAL A 584 -12.49 -17.61 17.38
CA VAL A 584 -13.87 -17.31 16.97
C VAL A 584 -13.91 -16.02 16.13
N CYS A 585 -13.21 -14.96 16.54
CA CYS A 585 -13.16 -13.72 15.76
C CYS A 585 -12.52 -13.93 14.38
N LEU A 586 -11.44 -14.70 14.30
CA LEU A 586 -10.79 -15.01 13.02
C LEU A 586 -11.70 -15.85 12.11
N LEU A 587 -12.36 -16.87 12.67
CA LEU A 587 -13.34 -17.67 11.92
C LEU A 587 -14.52 -16.81 11.47
N ALA A 588 -14.99 -15.88 12.32
CA ALA A 588 -16.07 -14.98 11.96
C ALA A 588 -15.68 -14.06 10.79
N MET A 589 -14.47 -13.53 10.77
CA MET A 589 -13.98 -12.68 9.66
C MET A 589 -14.00 -13.40 8.32
N VAL A 590 -13.77 -14.71 8.29
CA VAL A 590 -13.75 -15.51 7.05
C VAL A 590 -15.13 -16.07 6.69
N LEU A 591 -15.87 -16.57 7.68
CA LEU A 591 -17.11 -17.31 7.43
C LEU A 591 -18.34 -16.41 7.35
N VAL A 592 -18.40 -15.32 8.12
CA VAL A 592 -19.60 -14.46 8.15
C VAL A 592 -19.91 -13.82 6.80
N PRO A 593 -18.94 -13.28 6.02
CA PRO A 593 -19.21 -12.75 4.68
C PRO A 593 -19.74 -13.79 3.69
N SER A 594 -19.49 -15.08 3.94
CA SER A 594 -19.96 -16.16 3.08
C SER A 594 -21.34 -16.70 3.46
N LEU A 595 -21.83 -16.37 4.66
CA LEU A 595 -23.07 -16.89 5.24
C LEU A 595 -24.21 -15.87 5.26
N LEU A 596 -23.88 -14.58 5.18
CA LEU A 596 -24.80 -13.44 5.09
C LEU A 596 -24.64 -12.77 3.73
#